data_AF-A0A540L1E1-F1
#
_entry.id   AF-A0A540L1E1-F1
#
_cell.length_a   1.000
_cell.length_b   1.000
_cell.length_c   1.000
_cell.angle_alpha   90.00
_cell.angle_beta   90.00
_cell.angle_gamma   90.00
#
_symmetry.space_group_name_H-M   'P 1'
#
loop_
_entity.id
_entity.type
_entity.pdbx_description
1 polymer ?
#
loop_
_entity_poly.entity_id
_entity_poly.type
_entity_poly.pdbx_seq_one_letter_code
_entity_poly.pdbx_strand_id
1 'polypeptide(L)'
;MRTFFVGFLSRNHHQSTSYHLPPHPLFQIAVLKRFLGTVLPLNALQLLTNSTSTPTPDPSESTSSDVQTAAVSPKTTPAEMWSYLWIAFLISLSKELSLAKAQVPVLLPSQLGTSDSSSSKCTPPDPKINYRPVIGILSHPGDGASGRLSNASTASYIAASYVKFVESAGARVIPLIYNEPPDILFQKLDLVNGVLFTGGWAKSGLYYDVAERIFKKIIEKNDAGDHFPLYAICLGFELLAMIISKNKKILETFSAVDVASTLQFTENAVIEGTVFQRFPSDLLKKLSTDCLVMQNHKYGISPERLMENENLSSFFKILTTCTDEDDKVYVSTVHAYNYPVTAFQWHPEVLPQYFFRRL
;
A
#
# COMPACT_ATOMS: atom_id res chain seq x y z
N MET A 1 -9.50 15.66 25.20
CA MET A 1 -8.09 15.37 24.85
C MET A 1 -7.27 15.25 26.13
N ARG A 2 -7.07 14.03 26.64
CA ARG A 2 -6.05 13.70 27.64
C ARG A 2 -5.58 12.29 27.34
N THR A 3 -4.41 12.20 26.74
CA THR A 3 -3.71 10.95 26.44
C THR A 3 -2.86 10.63 27.67
N PHE A 4 -3.16 9.54 28.38
CA PHE A 4 -2.27 8.99 29.40
C PHE A 4 -1.40 7.91 28.73
N PHE A 5 -0.11 8.19 28.66
CA PHE A 5 0.95 7.24 28.33
C PHE A 5 1.41 6.60 29.64
N VAL A 6 1.37 5.27 29.74
CA VAL A 6 2.10 4.53 30.78
C VAL A 6 3.05 3.61 30.05
N GLY A 7 4.34 3.95 30.10
CA GLY A 7 5.44 3.13 29.61
C GLY A 7 5.83 2.09 30.65
N PHE A 8 6.11 0.88 30.18
CA PHE A 8 6.79 -0.14 30.97
C PHE A 8 8.19 -0.35 30.39
N LEU A 9 9.21 -0.11 31.22
CA LEU A 9 10.60 -0.50 30.96
C LEU A 9 10.75 -2.01 31.23
N SER A 10 11.36 -2.73 30.30
CA SER A 10 12.24 -3.84 30.66
C SER A 10 13.45 -3.87 29.73
N ARG A 11 14.63 -3.91 30.36
CA ARG A 11 15.95 -3.93 29.74
C ARG A 11 16.18 -5.27 29.04
N ASN A 12 16.78 -5.23 27.85
CA ASN A 12 17.80 -6.21 27.48
C ASN A 12 18.79 -5.59 26.49
N HIS A 13 20.07 -5.68 26.86
CA HIS A 13 21.22 -5.31 26.04
C HIS A 13 21.45 -6.37 24.98
N HIS A 14 21.49 -5.97 23.71
CA HIS A 14 22.44 -6.52 22.75
C HIS A 14 22.71 -5.48 21.66
N GLN A 15 23.95 -5.01 21.60
CA GLN A 15 24.47 -4.21 20.51
C GLN A 15 24.58 -5.10 19.26
N SER A 16 23.90 -4.72 18.18
CA SER A 16 24.25 -5.15 16.83
C SER A 16 24.30 -3.90 15.96
N THR A 17 25.52 -3.58 15.51
CA THR A 17 25.81 -2.52 14.55
C THR A 17 25.26 -2.94 13.18
N SER A 18 24.16 -2.31 12.75
CA SER A 18 23.64 -2.46 11.39
C SER A 18 23.92 -1.19 10.59
N TYR A 19 24.63 -1.37 9.48
CA TYR A 19 24.94 -0.34 8.51
C TYR A 19 23.65 0.21 7.89
N HIS A 20 23.49 1.53 7.95
CA HIS A 20 22.41 2.25 7.31
C HIS A 20 22.53 2.18 5.78
N LEU A 21 21.63 1.44 5.12
CA LEU A 21 21.25 1.72 3.73
C LEU A 21 19.90 2.45 3.72
N PRO A 22 19.73 3.50 2.89
CA PRO A 22 18.47 4.24 2.81
C PRO A 22 17.35 3.41 2.15
N PRO A 23 16.07 3.74 2.41
CA PRO A 23 14.91 3.00 1.91
C PRO A 23 14.83 3.05 0.38
N HIS A 24 14.51 1.91 -0.26
CA HIS A 24 14.32 1.82 -1.71
C HIS A 24 12.81 1.88 -2.06
N PRO A 25 12.26 3.05 -2.43
CA PRO A 25 10.85 3.22 -2.82
C PRO A 25 10.47 2.55 -4.16
N LEU A 26 11.41 1.87 -4.82
CA LEU A 26 11.22 1.33 -6.17
C LEU A 26 10.33 0.07 -6.22
N PHE A 27 10.21 -0.68 -5.13
CA PHE A 27 9.50 -1.97 -5.14
C PHE A 27 7.99 -1.83 -5.38
N GLN A 28 7.34 -0.98 -4.59
CA GLN A 28 5.92 -0.64 -4.73
C GLN A 28 5.63 -0.05 -6.11
N ILE A 29 6.47 0.86 -6.57
CA ILE A 29 6.33 1.55 -7.86
C ILE A 29 6.42 0.58 -9.04
N ALA A 30 7.22 -0.48 -8.95
CA ALA A 30 7.43 -1.44 -10.04
C ALA A 30 6.24 -2.39 -10.25
N VAL A 31 5.65 -2.96 -9.17
CA VAL A 31 4.42 -3.80 -9.22
C VAL A 31 3.27 -3.05 -9.91
N LEU A 32 3.30 -1.73 -9.76
CA LEU A 32 2.16 -0.86 -9.88
C LEU A 32 2.09 -0.12 -11.22
N LYS A 33 3.25 0.17 -11.84
CA LYS A 33 3.35 0.82 -13.16
C LYS A 33 2.69 0.06 -14.31
N ARG A 34 2.31 -1.21 -14.15
CA ARG A 34 1.57 -1.98 -15.16
C ARG A 34 0.05 -2.01 -14.93
N PHE A 35 -0.40 -1.78 -13.69
CA PHE A 35 -1.81 -1.70 -13.34
C PHE A 35 -2.55 -0.57 -14.08
N LEU A 36 -1.82 0.46 -14.51
CA LEU A 36 -2.38 1.68 -15.10
C LEU A 36 -1.96 1.98 -16.54
N GLY A 37 -1.19 1.10 -17.19
CA GLY A 37 -0.72 1.36 -18.56
C GLY A 37 0.16 2.61 -18.76
N THR A 38 0.68 3.24 -17.70
CA THR A 38 1.40 4.53 -17.81
C THR A 38 2.88 4.35 -18.14
N VAL A 39 3.39 5.05 -19.16
CA VAL A 39 4.82 5.37 -19.34
C VAL A 39 5.06 6.73 -18.67
N LEU A 40 5.83 6.76 -17.59
CA LEU A 40 6.38 8.00 -17.04
C LEU A 40 7.87 7.81 -16.71
N PRO A 41 8.77 8.67 -17.22
CA PRO A 41 10.18 8.69 -16.84
C PRO A 41 10.34 9.16 -15.38
N LEU A 42 11.47 8.81 -14.77
CA LEU A 42 11.71 8.84 -13.32
C LEU A 42 11.70 10.24 -12.64
N ASN A 43 11.42 11.32 -13.37
CA ASN A 43 11.51 12.70 -12.87
C ASN A 43 10.20 13.47 -13.13
N ALA A 44 9.24 13.39 -12.22
CA ALA A 44 8.19 14.39 -12.08
C ALA A 44 7.40 14.17 -10.77
N LEU A 45 7.87 14.76 -9.67
CA LEU A 45 7.02 14.99 -8.51
C LEU A 45 7.43 16.32 -7.87
N GLN A 46 6.76 17.42 -8.21
CA GLN A 46 6.77 18.60 -7.35
C GLN A 46 5.58 19.53 -7.60
N LEU A 47 5.00 19.94 -6.46
CA LEU A 47 4.22 21.14 -6.18
C LEU A 47 2.68 21.05 -6.22
N LEU A 48 2.12 20.79 -5.03
CA LEU A 48 0.92 21.43 -4.51
C LEU A 48 1.32 22.18 -3.23
N THR A 49 1.35 23.51 -3.26
CA THR A 49 1.13 24.37 -2.08
C THR A 49 0.79 25.77 -2.57
N ASN A 50 -0.42 26.25 -2.29
CA ASN A 50 -0.66 27.66 -1.97
C ASN A 50 -2.02 27.76 -1.27
N SER A 51 -1.95 27.82 0.06
CA SER A 51 -3.04 28.24 0.94
C SER A 51 -2.88 29.73 1.21
N THR A 52 -3.83 30.53 0.73
CA THR A 52 -3.91 31.97 0.96
C THR A 52 -4.66 32.24 2.27
N SER A 53 -4.04 33.04 3.14
CA SER A 53 -4.57 33.51 4.42
C SER A 53 -5.47 34.74 4.26
N THR A 54 -6.58 34.78 4.98
CA THR A 54 -7.43 35.96 5.20
C THR A 54 -7.54 36.22 6.70
N PRO A 55 -7.32 37.45 7.20
CA PRO A 55 -7.57 37.79 8.60
C PRO A 55 -8.96 38.42 8.79
N THR A 56 -9.67 38.01 9.84
CA THR A 56 -10.86 38.67 10.41
C THR A 56 -10.47 39.44 11.68
N PRO A 57 -11.12 40.58 12.00
CA PRO A 57 -10.81 41.41 13.16
C PRO A 57 -11.59 41.02 14.43
N ASP A 58 -11.06 41.46 15.57
CA ASP A 58 -11.51 41.24 16.96
C ASP A 58 -12.91 41.80 17.33
N PRO A 59 -13.51 41.31 18.44
CA PRO A 59 -14.85 41.69 18.90
C PRO A 59 -14.87 42.76 20.01
N SER A 60 -15.98 43.49 20.09
CA SER A 60 -16.32 44.46 21.13
C SER A 60 -17.06 43.84 22.33
N GLU A 61 -16.83 44.45 23.50
CA GLU A 61 -17.26 44.13 24.87
C GLU A 61 -18.78 44.12 25.15
N SER A 62 -19.19 43.33 26.16
CA SER A 62 -20.14 43.77 27.21
C SER A 62 -20.14 42.83 28.45
N THR A 63 -19.72 43.39 29.60
CA THR A 63 -20.19 43.27 31.02
C THR A 63 -21.35 42.31 31.35
N SER A 64 -21.53 41.68 32.54
CA SER A 64 -20.99 41.79 33.92
C SER A 64 -21.63 40.68 34.80
N SER A 65 -20.96 40.21 35.85
CA SER A 65 -21.50 40.15 37.25
C SER A 65 -20.52 39.46 38.23
N ASP A 66 -20.25 40.15 39.34
CA ASP A 66 -19.33 39.84 40.44
C ASP A 66 -19.69 38.63 41.32
N VAL A 67 -18.66 37.95 41.85
CA VAL A 67 -18.61 37.47 43.24
C VAL A 67 -17.15 37.58 43.75
N GLN A 68 -16.95 38.32 44.84
CA GLN A 68 -15.67 38.54 45.53
C GLN A 68 -15.20 37.30 46.31
N THR A 69 -13.88 37.04 46.39
CA THR A 69 -13.13 36.96 47.67
C THR A 69 -11.61 36.70 47.51
N ALA A 70 -10.84 37.46 48.29
CA ALA A 70 -9.51 37.21 48.89
C ALA A 70 -8.25 37.04 48.00
N ALA A 71 -7.37 38.04 48.08
CA ALA A 71 -5.99 38.03 47.57
C ALA A 71 -5.04 37.22 48.46
N VAL A 72 -4.24 36.35 47.83
CA VAL A 72 -3.07 35.69 48.44
C VAL A 72 -1.91 35.74 47.45
N SER A 73 -0.87 36.52 47.77
CA SER A 73 0.40 36.53 47.03
C SER A 73 1.15 35.21 47.23
N PRO A 74 1.63 34.51 46.18
CA PRO A 74 2.56 33.42 46.35
C PRO A 74 3.99 33.96 46.49
N LYS A 75 4.64 33.60 47.60
CA LYS A 75 6.08 33.72 47.79
C LYS A 75 6.76 32.66 46.91
N THR A 76 7.53 33.10 45.91
CA THR A 76 8.41 32.26 45.10
C THR A 76 9.53 31.70 45.98
N THR A 77 9.76 30.39 45.90
CA THR A 77 10.82 29.72 46.66
C THR A 77 12.08 29.52 45.79
N PRO A 78 13.29 29.39 46.39
CA PRO A 78 14.57 29.35 45.64
C PRO A 78 14.75 28.17 44.67
N ALA A 79 13.83 27.19 44.69
CA ALA A 79 13.88 25.99 43.85
C ALA A 79 13.44 26.25 42.38
N GLU A 80 12.70 27.32 42.10
CA GLU A 80 12.27 27.67 40.73
C GLU A 80 13.35 28.41 39.92
N MET A 81 14.43 28.87 40.56
CA MET A 81 15.49 29.62 39.87
C MET A 81 16.51 28.71 39.14
N TRP A 82 16.54 27.42 39.47
CA TRP A 82 17.49 26.45 38.91
C TRP A 82 16.96 25.71 37.67
N SER A 83 15.65 25.74 37.39
CA SER A 83 15.05 25.08 36.23
C SER A 83 15.30 25.83 34.91
N TYR A 84 15.68 27.11 34.96
CA TYR A 84 15.91 27.95 33.77
C TYR A 84 17.37 28.00 33.28
N LEU A 85 18.33 27.46 34.06
CA LEU A 85 19.74 27.45 33.67
C LEU A 85 20.03 26.56 32.45
N TRP A 86 19.27 25.47 32.30
CA TRP A 86 19.36 24.60 31.12
C TRP A 86 18.85 25.28 29.84
N ILE A 87 17.90 26.20 29.96
CA ILE A 87 17.36 26.96 28.82
C ILE A 87 18.40 27.96 28.32
N ALA A 88 19.13 28.62 29.23
CA ALA A 88 20.25 29.48 28.87
C ALA A 88 21.41 28.70 28.21
N PHE A 89 21.67 27.47 28.67
CA PHE A 89 22.68 26.58 28.07
C PHE A 89 22.30 26.14 26.64
N LEU A 90 21.03 25.80 26.39
CA LEU A 90 20.53 25.45 25.05
C LEU A 90 20.55 26.64 24.08
N ILE A 91 20.30 27.86 24.56
CA ILE A 91 20.40 29.10 23.76
C ILE A 91 21.87 29.47 23.50
N SER A 92 22.79 29.13 24.41
CA SER A 92 24.23 29.33 24.17
C SER A 92 24.77 28.36 23.11
N LEU A 93 24.32 27.10 23.10
CA LEU A 93 24.71 26.11 22.09
C LEU A 93 24.14 26.41 20.70
N SER A 94 23.00 27.11 20.60
CA SER A 94 22.43 27.50 19.30
C SER A 94 23.16 28.69 18.65
N LYS A 95 23.89 29.49 19.43
CA LYS A 95 24.71 30.59 18.90
C LYS A 95 26.04 30.14 18.30
N GLU A 96 26.55 28.96 18.65
CA GLU A 96 27.76 28.38 18.02
C GLU A 96 27.49 27.62 16.72
N LEU A 97 26.22 27.36 16.38
CA LEU A 97 25.85 26.65 15.13
C LEU A 97 25.47 27.57 13.96
N SER A 98 25.74 28.88 14.05
CA SER A 98 25.44 29.84 12.98
C SER A 98 26.69 30.51 12.40
N LEU A 99 27.63 29.72 11.89
CA LEU A 99 28.58 30.19 10.86
C LEU A 99 29.09 29.06 9.95
N ALA A 100 28.21 28.20 9.44
CA ALA A 100 28.52 27.44 8.23
C ALA A 100 28.12 28.30 7.03
N LYS A 101 29.11 28.90 6.37
CA LYS A 101 28.92 29.72 5.18
C LYS A 101 28.37 28.83 4.05
N ALA A 102 27.10 29.02 3.71
CA ALA A 102 26.50 28.41 2.54
C ALA A 102 27.14 29.02 1.28
N GLN A 103 28.17 28.37 0.75
CA GLN A 103 28.78 28.70 -0.53
C GLN A 103 28.74 27.48 -1.43
N VAL A 104 27.54 27.11 -1.86
CA VAL A 104 27.33 26.49 -3.17
C VAL A 104 26.03 27.10 -3.73
N PRO A 105 26.07 27.89 -4.82
CA PRO A 105 24.85 28.31 -5.48
C PRO A 105 24.17 27.06 -6.03
N VAL A 106 22.92 26.82 -5.65
CA VAL A 106 22.06 25.83 -6.32
C VAL A 106 21.77 26.38 -7.71
N LEU A 107 22.53 25.92 -8.71
CA LEU A 107 22.30 26.28 -10.11
C LEU A 107 21.10 25.46 -10.62
N LEU A 108 20.09 26.17 -11.11
CA LEU A 108 18.99 25.57 -11.87
C LEU A 108 19.56 24.92 -13.15
N PRO A 109 18.96 23.83 -13.68
CA PRO A 109 19.39 23.20 -14.93
C PRO A 109 19.47 24.18 -16.12
N SER A 110 18.74 25.29 -16.07
CA SER A 110 18.80 26.39 -17.05
C SER A 110 20.05 27.27 -16.96
N GLN A 111 20.88 27.11 -15.93
CA GLN A 111 22.10 27.90 -15.71
C GLN A 111 23.40 27.12 -15.97
N LEU A 112 23.32 25.83 -16.30
CA LEU A 112 24.46 25.05 -16.79
C LEU A 112 24.48 25.12 -18.33
N GLY A 113 24.96 26.24 -18.85
CA GLY A 113 25.18 26.42 -20.28
C GLY A 113 26.32 25.53 -20.76
N THR A 114 26.01 24.32 -21.23
CA THR A 114 26.77 23.67 -22.30
C THR A 114 25.78 23.35 -23.40
N SER A 115 26.09 23.89 -24.58
CA SER A 115 25.30 23.84 -25.80
C SER A 115 25.16 22.41 -26.30
N ASP A 116 24.04 21.77 -25.94
CA ASP A 116 23.40 20.74 -26.75
C ASP A 116 21.89 20.91 -26.57
N SER A 117 21.30 21.76 -27.42
CA SER A 117 19.86 22.00 -27.46
C SER A 117 19.13 20.79 -28.08
N SER A 118 19.18 19.64 -27.43
CA SER A 118 18.10 18.68 -27.54
C SER A 118 16.95 19.23 -26.69
N SER A 119 16.12 20.08 -27.30
CA SER A 119 14.84 20.47 -26.72
C SER A 119 14.11 19.21 -26.29
N SER A 120 14.07 18.92 -24.99
CA SER A 120 13.24 17.86 -24.43
C SER A 120 11.79 18.31 -24.61
N LYS A 121 11.25 18.07 -25.81
CA LYS A 121 9.87 18.34 -26.12
C LYS A 121 9.05 17.40 -25.25
N CYS A 122 8.25 17.96 -24.35
CA CYS A 122 7.21 17.21 -23.67
C CYS A 122 6.26 16.69 -24.76
N THR A 123 6.35 15.40 -25.08
CA THR A 123 5.44 14.75 -26.01
C THR A 123 4.02 14.85 -25.43
N PRO A 124 3.02 15.29 -26.21
CA PRO A 124 1.64 15.31 -25.74
C PRO A 124 1.20 13.89 -25.33
N PRO A 125 0.35 13.76 -24.30
CA PRO A 125 -0.16 12.46 -23.86
C PRO A 125 -0.91 11.77 -25.01
N ASP A 126 -0.73 10.46 -25.16
CA ASP A 126 -1.44 9.66 -26.16
C ASP A 126 -2.94 9.66 -25.84
N PRO A 127 -3.81 10.20 -26.71
CA PRO A 127 -5.25 10.27 -26.44
C PRO A 127 -5.91 8.89 -26.28
N LYS A 128 -5.26 7.79 -26.70
CA LYS A 128 -5.76 6.42 -26.51
C LYS A 128 -5.51 5.87 -25.10
N ILE A 129 -4.69 6.54 -24.30
CA ILE A 129 -4.32 6.08 -22.95
C ILE A 129 -5.08 6.89 -21.89
N ASN A 130 -5.69 6.18 -20.93
CA ASN A 130 -6.30 6.82 -19.77
C ASN A 130 -5.24 7.14 -18.70
N TYR A 131 -4.84 8.41 -18.61
CA TYR A 131 -3.88 8.90 -17.62
C TYR A 131 -4.47 9.21 -16.24
N ARG A 132 -5.79 9.03 -16.05
CA ARG A 132 -6.47 9.30 -14.76
C ARG A 132 -7.31 8.10 -14.31
N PRO A 133 -6.72 6.90 -14.27
CA PRO A 133 -7.45 5.67 -14.03
C PRO A 133 -8.10 5.66 -12.64
N VAL A 134 -9.25 4.99 -12.57
CA VAL A 134 -10.02 4.77 -11.35
C VAL A 134 -10.13 3.28 -11.13
N ILE A 135 -9.91 2.84 -9.90
CA ILE A 135 -9.79 1.42 -9.56
C ILE A 135 -10.80 1.08 -8.49
N GLY A 136 -11.57 0.03 -8.75
CA GLY A 136 -12.49 -0.54 -7.77
C GLY A 136 -11.72 -1.39 -6.76
N ILE A 137 -11.88 -1.15 -5.47
CA ILE A 137 -11.36 -2.06 -4.42
C ILE A 137 -12.54 -2.72 -3.72
N LEU A 138 -12.59 -4.05 -3.76
CA LEU A 138 -13.63 -4.82 -3.08
C LEU A 138 -13.45 -4.71 -1.56
N SER A 139 -14.46 -4.22 -0.85
CA SER A 139 -14.47 -4.16 0.61
C SER A 139 -14.61 -5.55 1.23
N HIS A 140 -14.01 -5.75 2.39
CA HIS A 140 -14.12 -7.00 3.14
C HIS A 140 -15.18 -6.91 4.26
N PRO A 141 -15.86 -8.03 4.63
CA PRO A 141 -16.78 -8.06 5.76
C PRO A 141 -16.12 -7.75 7.10
N GLY A 142 -16.88 -7.07 7.97
CA GLY A 142 -16.45 -6.66 9.31
C GLY A 142 -15.94 -5.22 9.34
N ASP A 143 -15.44 -4.82 10.51
CA ASP A 143 -14.97 -3.45 10.77
C ASP A 143 -13.45 -3.28 10.60
N GLY A 144 -12.75 -4.35 10.21
CA GLY A 144 -11.29 -4.38 10.11
C GLY A 144 -10.56 -4.27 11.45
N ALA A 145 -11.28 -4.39 12.56
CA ALA A 145 -10.76 -4.22 13.92
C ALA A 145 -11.31 -5.26 14.90
N SER A 146 -11.73 -6.42 14.40
CA SER A 146 -12.27 -7.54 15.17
C SER A 146 -13.43 -7.13 16.09
N GLY A 147 -14.31 -6.24 15.62
CA GLY A 147 -15.47 -5.75 16.35
C GLY A 147 -15.21 -4.55 17.27
N ARG A 148 -13.95 -4.09 17.36
CA ARG A 148 -13.56 -2.96 18.23
C ARG A 148 -14.11 -1.61 17.76
N LEU A 149 -14.37 -1.44 16.46
CA LEU A 149 -14.95 -0.23 15.87
C LEU A 149 -16.44 -0.38 15.63
N SER A 150 -16.88 -1.54 15.14
CA SER A 150 -18.28 -1.87 14.93
C SER A 150 -18.52 -3.37 14.97
N ASN A 151 -19.53 -3.80 15.73
CA ASN A 151 -20.00 -5.17 15.78
C ASN A 151 -21.17 -5.44 14.81
N ALA A 152 -21.52 -4.49 13.95
CA ALA A 152 -22.59 -4.68 12.99
C ALA A 152 -22.22 -5.77 11.98
N SER A 153 -23.10 -6.75 11.78
CA SER A 153 -22.91 -7.80 10.76
C SER A 153 -22.88 -7.25 9.33
N THR A 154 -23.39 -6.04 9.14
CA THR A 154 -23.36 -5.29 7.88
C THR A 154 -22.13 -4.39 7.72
N ALA A 155 -21.23 -4.34 8.71
CA ALA A 155 -19.99 -3.58 8.59
C ALA A 155 -19.14 -4.13 7.44
N SER A 156 -18.47 -3.21 6.74
CA SER A 156 -17.47 -3.51 5.73
C SER A 156 -16.28 -2.56 5.89
N TYR A 157 -15.10 -2.98 5.44
CA TYR A 157 -13.90 -2.16 5.49
C TYR A 157 -13.01 -2.39 4.28
N ILE A 158 -12.13 -1.42 4.02
CA ILE A 158 -10.98 -1.57 3.13
C ILE A 158 -9.75 -1.14 3.94
N ALA A 159 -8.75 -2.01 4.06
CA ALA A 159 -7.52 -1.61 4.73
C ALA A 159 -6.84 -0.48 3.95
N ALA A 160 -6.41 0.56 4.65
CA ALA A 160 -5.81 1.75 4.02
C ALA A 160 -4.53 1.44 3.22
N SER A 161 -3.86 0.32 3.49
CA SER A 161 -2.71 -0.14 2.71
C SER A 161 -3.07 -0.39 1.24
N TYR A 162 -4.22 -1.00 0.94
CA TYR A 162 -4.67 -1.22 -0.44
C TYR A 162 -4.99 0.09 -1.16
N VAL A 163 -5.60 1.06 -0.45
CA VAL A 163 -5.88 2.39 -1.01
C VAL A 163 -4.57 3.10 -1.35
N LYS A 164 -3.62 3.14 -0.41
CA LYS A 164 -2.30 3.75 -0.62
C LYS A 164 -1.51 3.04 -1.71
N PHE A 165 -1.62 1.72 -1.80
CA PHE A 165 -1.01 0.94 -2.88
C PHE A 165 -1.51 1.43 -4.23
N VAL A 166 -2.83 1.53 -4.41
CA VAL A 166 -3.43 2.01 -5.66
C VAL A 166 -3.14 3.50 -5.91
N GLU A 167 -3.21 4.37 -4.89
CA GLU A 167 -2.94 5.81 -5.05
C GLU A 167 -1.48 6.11 -5.39
N SER A 168 -0.53 5.36 -4.81
CA SER A 168 0.91 5.50 -5.11
C SER A 168 1.25 5.21 -6.58
N ALA A 169 0.30 4.62 -7.32
CA ALA A 169 0.38 4.34 -8.75
C ALA A 169 0.10 5.56 -9.62
N GLY A 170 -0.57 6.57 -9.04
CA GLY A 170 -1.28 7.60 -9.80
C GLY A 170 -2.73 7.25 -10.13
N ALA A 171 -3.35 6.26 -9.47
CA ALA A 171 -4.77 5.93 -9.63
C ALA A 171 -5.64 6.61 -8.56
N ARG A 172 -6.94 6.71 -8.84
CA ARG A 172 -7.97 6.99 -7.84
C ARG A 172 -8.69 5.71 -7.45
N VAL A 173 -9.30 5.68 -6.27
CA VAL A 173 -10.03 4.52 -5.75
C VAL A 173 -11.52 4.80 -5.67
N ILE A 174 -12.33 3.82 -6.08
CA ILE A 174 -13.75 3.72 -5.73
C ILE A 174 -13.93 2.45 -4.88
N PRO A 175 -14.58 2.53 -3.71
CA PRO A 175 -14.92 1.34 -2.93
C PRO A 175 -16.05 0.57 -3.61
N LEU A 176 -15.82 -0.72 -3.86
CA LEU A 176 -16.85 -1.67 -4.25
C LEU A 176 -17.34 -2.37 -2.97
N ILE A 177 -18.45 -1.89 -2.41
CA ILE A 177 -18.93 -2.38 -1.11
C ILE A 177 -19.67 -3.70 -1.32
N TYR A 178 -19.18 -4.77 -0.71
CA TYR A 178 -19.61 -6.14 -1.03
C TYR A 178 -21.09 -6.40 -0.71
N ASN A 179 -21.67 -5.68 0.24
CA ASN A 179 -23.05 -5.85 0.68
C ASN A 179 -23.97 -4.69 0.26
N GLU A 180 -23.58 -3.89 -0.74
CA GLU A 180 -24.50 -2.96 -1.40
C GLU A 180 -25.51 -3.70 -2.30
N PRO A 181 -26.65 -3.06 -2.62
CA PRO A 181 -27.56 -3.58 -3.63
C PRO A 181 -26.82 -3.87 -4.95
N PRO A 182 -27.08 -5.02 -5.60
CA PRO A 182 -26.37 -5.42 -6.81
C PRO A 182 -26.32 -4.32 -7.90
N ASP A 183 -27.43 -3.62 -8.13
CA ASP A 183 -27.50 -2.57 -9.15
C ASP A 183 -26.51 -1.43 -8.88
N ILE A 184 -26.33 -1.04 -7.61
CA ILE A 184 -25.39 0.01 -7.22
C ILE A 184 -23.94 -0.48 -7.36
N LEU A 185 -23.68 -1.71 -6.93
CA LEU A 185 -22.34 -2.31 -7.05
C LEU A 185 -21.90 -2.41 -8.51
N PHE A 186 -22.77 -2.88 -9.41
CA PHE A 186 -22.44 -3.02 -10.82
C PHE A 186 -22.39 -1.68 -11.56
N GLN A 187 -23.20 -0.69 -11.17
CA GLN A 187 -23.02 0.70 -11.63
C GLN A 187 -21.63 1.23 -11.28
N LYS A 188 -21.15 1.00 -10.04
CA LYS A 188 -19.77 1.39 -9.66
C LYS A 188 -18.72 0.63 -10.46
N LEU A 189 -18.94 -0.65 -10.74
CA LEU A 189 -18.02 -1.46 -11.54
C LEU A 189 -17.88 -0.92 -12.98
N ASP A 190 -18.91 -0.28 -13.52
CA ASP A 190 -18.86 0.36 -14.83
C ASP A 190 -18.12 1.71 -14.84
N LEU A 191 -17.91 2.33 -13.66
CA LEU A 191 -17.18 3.59 -13.52
C LEU A 191 -15.67 3.41 -13.33
N VAL A 192 -15.19 2.19 -13.09
CA VAL A 192 -13.78 1.90 -12.85
C VAL A 192 -13.11 1.29 -14.08
N ASN A 193 -11.78 1.37 -14.11
CA ASN A 193 -10.93 0.87 -15.19
C ASN A 193 -10.27 -0.48 -14.85
N GLY A 194 -10.46 -0.97 -13.63
CA GLY A 194 -9.89 -2.21 -13.14
C GLY A 194 -10.31 -2.46 -11.69
N VAL A 195 -10.05 -3.67 -11.21
CA VAL A 195 -10.47 -4.10 -9.86
C VAL A 195 -9.31 -4.68 -9.08
N LEU A 196 -9.33 -4.49 -7.76
CA LEU A 196 -8.46 -5.15 -6.79
C LEU A 196 -9.30 -5.94 -5.80
N PHE A 197 -9.06 -7.25 -5.71
CA PHE A 197 -9.53 -8.12 -4.63
C PHE A 197 -8.51 -8.16 -3.51
N THR A 198 -8.95 -7.85 -2.30
CA THR A 198 -8.09 -7.72 -1.12
C THR A 198 -7.88 -9.07 -0.44
N GLY A 199 -6.86 -9.12 0.43
CA GLY A 199 -6.74 -10.15 1.46
C GLY A 199 -7.87 -10.08 2.50
N GLY A 200 -7.94 -11.09 3.36
CA GLY A 200 -8.97 -11.20 4.40
C GLY A 200 -9.21 -12.64 4.84
N TRP A 201 -10.38 -12.93 5.40
CA TRP A 201 -10.73 -14.26 5.91
C TRP A 201 -11.98 -14.88 5.28
N ALA A 202 -12.94 -14.08 4.80
CA ALA A 202 -14.23 -14.57 4.32
C ALA A 202 -14.12 -15.33 2.98
N LYS A 203 -14.37 -16.64 2.99
CA LYS A 203 -14.34 -17.54 1.82
C LYS A 203 -15.71 -18.08 1.39
N SER A 204 -16.78 -17.64 2.03
CA SER A 204 -18.13 -18.18 1.86
C SER A 204 -19.21 -17.12 2.04
N GLY A 205 -20.46 -17.50 1.76
CA GLY A 205 -21.63 -16.64 1.85
C GLY A 205 -21.60 -15.49 0.85
N LEU A 206 -22.30 -14.40 1.18
CA LEU A 206 -22.52 -13.25 0.30
C LEU A 206 -21.21 -12.69 -0.30
N TYR A 207 -20.14 -12.62 0.49
CA TYR A 207 -18.86 -12.10 0.02
C TYR A 207 -18.25 -12.94 -1.11
N TYR A 208 -18.28 -14.27 -0.99
CA TYR A 208 -17.84 -15.18 -2.05
C TYR A 208 -18.69 -15.00 -3.30
N ASP A 209 -20.02 -14.98 -3.14
CA ASP A 209 -20.96 -14.88 -4.26
C ASP A 209 -20.79 -13.55 -5.03
N VAL A 210 -20.50 -12.47 -4.31
CA VAL A 210 -20.24 -11.15 -4.91
C VAL A 210 -18.90 -11.12 -5.63
N ALA A 211 -17.84 -11.66 -5.04
CA ALA A 211 -16.53 -11.79 -5.69
C ALA A 211 -16.63 -12.61 -6.99
N GLU A 212 -17.38 -13.72 -6.96
CA GLU A 212 -17.64 -14.56 -8.14
C GLU A 212 -18.38 -13.78 -9.24
N ARG A 213 -19.43 -13.03 -8.89
CA ARG A 213 -20.17 -12.22 -9.87
C ARG A 213 -19.33 -11.08 -10.46
N ILE A 214 -18.52 -10.41 -9.64
CA ILE A 214 -17.58 -9.38 -10.12
C ILE A 214 -16.56 -10.02 -11.07
N PHE A 215 -15.94 -11.15 -10.69
CA PHE A 215 -14.98 -11.85 -11.53
C PHE A 215 -15.60 -12.25 -12.87
N LYS A 216 -16.81 -12.84 -12.86
CA LYS A 216 -17.54 -13.16 -14.08
C LYS A 216 -17.73 -11.93 -14.97
N LYS A 217 -18.15 -10.79 -14.39
CA LYS A 217 -18.33 -9.55 -15.16
C LYS A 217 -17.03 -9.02 -15.75
N ILE A 218 -15.91 -9.18 -15.03
CA ILE A 218 -14.57 -8.83 -15.53
C ILE A 218 -14.21 -9.67 -16.75
N ILE A 219 -14.44 -10.99 -16.70
CA ILE A 219 -14.20 -11.87 -17.84
C ILE A 219 -15.09 -11.47 -19.03
N GLU A 220 -16.38 -11.23 -18.80
CA GLU A 220 -17.31 -10.77 -19.85
C GLU A 220 -16.85 -9.47 -20.53
N LYS A 221 -16.32 -8.50 -19.77
CA LYS A 221 -15.78 -7.24 -20.34
C LYS A 221 -14.55 -7.52 -21.21
N ASN A 222 -13.64 -8.38 -20.75
CA ASN A 222 -12.47 -8.76 -21.53
C ASN A 222 -12.83 -9.55 -22.79
N ASP A 223 -13.80 -10.47 -22.72
CA ASP A 223 -14.30 -11.20 -23.89
C ASP A 223 -14.94 -10.28 -24.93
N ALA A 224 -15.55 -9.17 -24.47
CA ALA A 224 -16.09 -8.12 -25.34
C ALA A 224 -15.00 -7.20 -25.94
N GLY A 225 -13.72 -7.42 -25.62
CA GLY A 225 -12.59 -6.64 -26.12
C GLY A 225 -12.16 -5.47 -25.22
N ASP A 226 -12.80 -5.27 -24.06
CA ASP A 226 -12.37 -4.26 -23.10
C ASP A 226 -11.17 -4.75 -22.30
N HIS A 227 -10.05 -4.03 -22.34
CA HIS A 227 -8.91 -4.35 -21.47
C HIS A 227 -9.23 -3.98 -20.01
N PHE A 228 -9.72 -4.94 -19.22
CA PHE A 228 -10.20 -4.69 -17.85
C PHE A 228 -9.40 -5.52 -16.82
N PRO A 229 -8.33 -4.95 -16.23
CA PRO A 229 -7.44 -5.67 -15.33
C PRO A 229 -8.06 -6.02 -13.97
N LEU A 230 -7.66 -7.18 -13.44
CA LEU A 230 -7.94 -7.62 -12.08
C LEU A 230 -6.65 -8.01 -11.36
N TYR A 231 -6.41 -7.39 -10.21
CA TYR A 231 -5.40 -7.83 -9.25
C TYR A 231 -6.06 -8.51 -8.07
N ALA A 232 -5.54 -9.66 -7.65
CA ALA A 232 -6.08 -10.41 -6.53
C ALA A 232 -4.98 -10.76 -5.52
N ILE A 233 -5.13 -10.32 -4.27
CA ILE A 233 -4.08 -10.41 -3.25
C ILE A 233 -4.52 -11.33 -2.11
N CYS A 234 -3.66 -12.27 -1.71
CA CYS A 234 -3.87 -13.22 -0.61
C CYS A 234 -5.23 -13.95 -0.75
N LEU A 235 -6.21 -13.66 0.12
CA LEU A 235 -7.58 -14.17 -0.02
C LEU A 235 -8.17 -13.94 -1.42
N GLY A 236 -7.87 -12.82 -2.07
CA GLY A 236 -8.31 -12.58 -3.44
C GLY A 236 -7.84 -13.69 -4.40
N PHE A 237 -6.58 -14.11 -4.29
CA PHE A 237 -6.05 -15.22 -5.10
C PHE A 237 -6.73 -16.54 -4.73
N GLU A 238 -6.90 -16.81 -3.43
CA GLU A 238 -7.60 -18.00 -2.94
C GLU A 238 -9.04 -18.10 -3.50
N LEU A 239 -9.77 -16.98 -3.56
CA LEU A 239 -11.10 -16.91 -4.14
C LEU A 239 -11.06 -17.20 -5.65
N LEU A 240 -10.13 -16.61 -6.39
CA LEU A 240 -9.98 -16.90 -7.82
C LEU A 240 -9.69 -18.39 -8.06
N ALA A 241 -8.82 -18.99 -7.24
CA ALA A 241 -8.54 -20.42 -7.32
C ALA A 241 -9.82 -21.25 -7.11
N MET A 242 -10.63 -20.93 -6.10
CA MET A 242 -11.91 -21.60 -5.83
C MET A 242 -12.93 -21.41 -6.96
N ILE A 243 -13.07 -20.20 -7.48
CA ILE A 243 -14.05 -19.84 -8.52
C ILE A 243 -13.70 -20.53 -9.84
N ILE A 244 -12.45 -20.39 -10.31
CA ILE A 244 -12.00 -20.93 -11.60
C ILE A 244 -12.00 -22.46 -11.58
N SER A 245 -11.48 -23.07 -10.50
CA SER A 245 -11.50 -24.54 -10.36
C SER A 245 -12.90 -25.12 -10.18
N LYS A 246 -13.89 -24.28 -9.83
CA LYS A 246 -15.24 -24.68 -9.38
C LYS A 246 -15.20 -25.62 -8.18
N ASN A 247 -14.17 -25.50 -7.35
CA ASN A 247 -13.92 -26.37 -6.20
C ASN A 247 -13.62 -25.55 -4.94
N LYS A 248 -14.59 -25.49 -4.02
CA LYS A 248 -14.45 -24.78 -2.73
C LYS A 248 -13.44 -25.43 -1.77
N LYS A 249 -12.90 -26.61 -2.08
CA LYS A 249 -11.89 -27.34 -1.31
C LYS A 249 -10.55 -27.45 -2.05
N ILE A 250 -10.30 -26.59 -3.05
CA ILE A 250 -9.05 -26.61 -3.81
C ILE A 250 -7.85 -26.15 -2.98
N LEU A 251 -8.05 -25.39 -1.91
CA LEU A 251 -6.97 -24.83 -1.12
C LEU A 251 -6.37 -25.85 -0.14
N GLU A 252 -5.08 -25.67 0.12
CA GLU A 252 -4.28 -26.45 1.06
C GLU A 252 -3.77 -25.55 2.20
N THR A 253 -3.29 -26.14 3.28
CA THR A 253 -2.78 -25.40 4.45
C THR A 253 -1.26 -25.26 4.42
N PHE A 254 -0.77 -24.06 4.74
CA PHE A 254 0.65 -23.70 4.77
C PHE A 254 1.00 -22.89 6.03
N SER A 255 2.24 -23.03 6.54
CA SER A 255 2.78 -22.25 7.65
C SER A 255 3.46 -20.98 7.15
N ALA A 256 2.66 -19.96 6.82
CA ALA A 256 3.14 -18.70 6.22
C ALA A 256 2.43 -17.46 6.81
N VAL A 257 2.18 -17.49 8.12
CA VAL A 257 1.56 -16.38 8.85
C VAL A 257 2.66 -15.48 9.40
N ASP A 258 2.65 -14.21 9.00
CA ASP A 258 3.56 -13.18 9.51
C ASP A 258 5.05 -13.46 9.23
N VAL A 259 5.35 -13.86 7.99
CA VAL A 259 6.71 -14.24 7.56
C VAL A 259 7.16 -13.37 6.40
N ALA A 260 8.38 -12.84 6.50
CA ALA A 260 9.07 -12.25 5.35
C ALA A 260 9.80 -13.36 4.56
N SER A 261 9.56 -13.46 3.26
CA SER A 261 10.14 -14.52 2.42
C SER A 261 10.69 -14.00 1.08
N THR A 262 11.27 -14.91 0.30
CA THR A 262 11.76 -14.69 -1.07
C THR A 262 10.74 -15.22 -2.09
N LEU A 263 10.84 -14.76 -3.33
CA LEU A 263 10.11 -15.28 -4.50
C LEU A 263 11.03 -16.16 -5.34
N GLN A 264 10.65 -17.42 -5.52
CA GLN A 264 11.32 -18.35 -6.43
C GLN A 264 10.66 -18.24 -7.80
N PHE A 265 11.35 -17.64 -8.78
CA PHE A 265 10.85 -17.61 -10.16
C PHE A 265 10.94 -19.00 -10.77
N THR A 266 9.91 -19.40 -11.51
CA THR A 266 9.95 -20.68 -12.23
C THR A 266 11.00 -20.60 -13.34
N GLU A 267 11.71 -21.70 -13.62
CA GLU A 267 12.83 -21.72 -14.59
C GLU A 267 12.42 -21.20 -15.99
N ASN A 268 11.14 -21.38 -16.36
CA ASN A 268 10.56 -20.95 -17.63
C ASN A 268 9.62 -19.74 -17.48
N ALA A 269 9.73 -18.96 -16.41
CA ALA A 269 8.90 -17.78 -16.20
C ALA A 269 9.15 -16.73 -17.30
N VAL A 270 8.24 -16.66 -18.29
CA VAL A 270 8.24 -15.56 -19.26
C VAL A 270 7.79 -14.28 -18.55
N ILE A 271 8.77 -13.47 -18.16
CA ILE A 271 8.58 -12.19 -17.47
C ILE A 271 7.89 -11.17 -18.38
N GLU A 272 8.15 -11.23 -19.70
CA GLU A 272 7.49 -10.37 -20.67
C GLU A 272 5.96 -10.54 -20.61
N GLY A 273 5.23 -9.44 -20.73
CA GLY A 273 3.78 -9.45 -20.58
C GLY A 273 3.29 -9.40 -19.11
N THR A 274 4.15 -9.72 -18.13
CA THR A 274 3.74 -9.84 -16.72
C THR A 274 4.00 -8.58 -15.90
N VAL A 275 3.55 -8.58 -14.65
CA VAL A 275 3.86 -7.53 -13.67
C VAL A 275 5.36 -7.33 -13.48
N PHE A 276 6.17 -8.38 -13.63
CA PHE A 276 7.62 -8.33 -13.39
C PHE A 276 8.43 -7.68 -14.52
N GLN A 277 7.86 -7.49 -15.72
CA GLN A 277 8.58 -6.94 -16.89
C GLN A 277 9.23 -5.58 -16.62
N ARG A 278 8.62 -4.76 -15.77
CA ARG A 278 9.10 -3.40 -15.49
C ARG A 278 10.01 -3.31 -14.26
N PHE A 279 10.32 -4.45 -13.64
CA PHE A 279 11.19 -4.48 -12.48
C PHE A 279 12.64 -4.39 -12.96
N PRO A 280 13.48 -3.54 -12.34
CA PRO A 280 14.91 -3.58 -12.56
C PRO A 280 15.45 -4.99 -12.28
N SER A 281 16.42 -5.44 -13.08
CA SER A 281 17.05 -6.76 -12.92
C SER A 281 17.57 -6.99 -11.51
N ASP A 282 18.15 -5.97 -10.89
CA ASP A 282 18.67 -6.04 -9.51
C ASP A 282 17.54 -6.25 -8.49
N LEU A 283 16.36 -5.67 -8.74
CA LEU A 283 15.21 -5.87 -7.88
C LEU A 283 14.64 -7.29 -8.05
N LEU A 284 14.57 -7.81 -9.28
CA LEU A 284 14.17 -9.19 -9.53
C LEU A 284 15.11 -10.17 -8.82
N LYS A 285 16.42 -9.93 -8.91
CA LYS A 285 17.43 -10.72 -8.19
C LYS A 285 17.19 -10.68 -6.68
N LYS A 286 17.02 -9.47 -6.12
CA LYS A 286 16.76 -9.31 -4.68
C LYS A 286 15.46 -9.97 -4.23
N LEU A 287 14.43 -10.00 -5.07
CA LEU A 287 13.20 -10.72 -4.73
C LEU A 287 13.45 -12.22 -4.52
N SER A 288 14.43 -12.80 -5.20
CA SER A 288 14.80 -14.22 -5.03
C SER A 288 15.81 -14.48 -3.92
N THR A 289 16.61 -13.48 -3.53
CA THR A 289 17.69 -13.66 -2.54
C THR A 289 17.39 -13.07 -1.16
N ASP A 290 16.57 -12.01 -1.10
CA ASP A 290 16.34 -11.23 0.10
C ASP A 290 14.87 -11.37 0.53
N CYS A 291 14.61 -11.46 1.85
CA CYS A 291 13.25 -11.59 2.39
C CYS A 291 12.47 -10.26 2.28
N LEU A 292 12.00 -9.95 1.06
CA LEU A 292 11.36 -8.68 0.71
C LEU A 292 9.84 -8.78 0.55
N VAL A 293 9.28 -9.98 0.49
CA VAL A 293 7.83 -10.18 0.35
C VAL A 293 7.19 -10.58 1.68
N MET A 294 6.05 -9.99 2.00
CA MET A 294 5.30 -10.28 3.22
C MET A 294 4.26 -11.38 2.96
N GLN A 295 4.31 -12.45 3.76
CA GLN A 295 3.34 -13.53 3.79
C GLN A 295 2.49 -13.43 5.04
N ASN A 296 1.18 -13.59 4.88
CA ASN A 296 0.25 -13.65 5.99
C ASN A 296 -0.99 -14.47 5.64
N HIS A 297 -0.78 -15.77 5.40
CA HIS A 297 -1.86 -16.68 5.01
C HIS A 297 -1.71 -18.05 5.66
N LYS A 298 -2.85 -18.72 5.85
CA LYS A 298 -2.93 -20.12 6.31
C LYS A 298 -3.32 -21.07 5.19
N TYR A 299 -3.79 -20.53 4.08
CA TYR A 299 -4.28 -21.27 2.93
C TYR A 299 -3.57 -20.80 1.68
N GLY A 300 -3.43 -21.70 0.72
CA GLY A 300 -2.84 -21.43 -0.58
C GLY A 300 -3.12 -22.59 -1.53
N ILE A 301 -2.34 -22.69 -2.60
CA ILE A 301 -2.40 -23.82 -3.54
C ILE A 301 -0.98 -24.23 -3.92
N SER A 302 -0.69 -25.52 -3.87
CA SER A 302 0.59 -26.05 -4.36
C SER A 302 0.67 -25.96 -5.89
N PRO A 303 1.88 -25.90 -6.47
CA PRO A 303 2.05 -25.97 -7.92
C PRO A 303 1.41 -27.21 -8.53
N GLU A 304 1.56 -28.37 -7.89
CA GLU A 304 0.96 -29.65 -8.32
C GLU A 304 -0.56 -29.54 -8.41
N ARG A 305 -1.22 -29.11 -7.32
CA ARG A 305 -2.68 -29.01 -7.28
C ARG A 305 -3.26 -27.96 -8.23
N LEU A 306 -2.52 -26.88 -8.51
CA LEU A 306 -2.89 -25.92 -9.54
C LEU A 306 -2.80 -26.55 -10.94
N MET A 307 -1.72 -27.27 -11.22
CA MET A 307 -1.46 -27.86 -12.53
C MET A 307 -2.38 -29.05 -12.84
N GLU A 308 -2.73 -29.87 -11.84
CA GLU A 308 -3.68 -30.98 -11.96
C GLU A 308 -5.11 -30.54 -12.27
N ASN A 309 -5.48 -29.33 -11.89
CA ASN A 309 -6.81 -28.80 -12.19
C ASN A 309 -6.82 -28.12 -13.56
N GLU A 310 -7.43 -28.76 -14.56
CA GLU A 310 -7.46 -28.27 -15.95
C GLU A 310 -7.98 -26.84 -16.10
N ASN A 311 -8.97 -26.41 -15.30
CA ASN A 311 -9.48 -25.04 -15.38
C ASN A 311 -8.45 -24.02 -14.88
N LEU A 312 -7.70 -24.35 -13.82
CA LEU A 312 -6.66 -23.46 -13.29
C LEU A 312 -5.41 -23.45 -14.18
N SER A 313 -4.96 -24.62 -14.62
CA SER A 313 -3.75 -24.75 -15.45
C SER A 313 -3.93 -24.18 -16.86
N SER A 314 -5.15 -24.19 -17.40
CA SER A 314 -5.47 -23.51 -18.66
C SER A 314 -5.69 -22.00 -18.51
N PHE A 315 -6.04 -21.53 -17.30
CA PHE A 315 -6.27 -20.10 -17.05
C PHE A 315 -4.98 -19.37 -16.67
N PHE A 316 -4.15 -19.97 -15.80
CA PHE A 316 -2.99 -19.33 -15.19
C PHE A 316 -1.65 -19.95 -15.61
N LYS A 317 -0.66 -19.09 -15.83
CA LYS A 317 0.76 -19.44 -15.72
C LYS A 317 1.28 -19.10 -14.32
N ILE A 318 2.05 -20.03 -13.75
CA ILE A 318 2.80 -19.81 -12.50
C ILE A 318 4.06 -18.99 -12.82
N LEU A 319 4.20 -17.83 -12.18
CA LEU A 319 5.38 -16.98 -12.31
C LEU A 319 6.37 -17.22 -11.19
N THR A 320 5.88 -17.33 -9.96
CA THR A 320 6.71 -17.55 -8.78
C THR A 320 6.06 -18.51 -7.81
N THR A 321 6.89 -19.19 -7.04
CA THR A 321 6.52 -19.97 -5.86
C THR A 321 7.20 -19.40 -4.61
N CYS A 322 6.74 -19.83 -3.45
CA CYS A 322 7.39 -19.60 -2.16
C CYS A 322 7.38 -20.90 -1.37
N THR A 323 8.25 -20.97 -0.37
CA THR A 323 8.30 -22.07 0.60
C THR A 323 7.78 -21.55 1.94
N ASP A 324 6.96 -22.33 2.62
CA ASP A 324 6.47 -22.04 3.97
C ASP A 324 7.51 -22.46 5.04
N GLU A 325 7.21 -22.26 6.32
CA GLU A 325 8.14 -22.61 7.41
C GLU A 325 8.34 -24.12 7.61
N ASP A 326 7.47 -24.95 7.01
CA ASP A 326 7.54 -26.42 7.05
C ASP A 326 8.13 -27.01 5.75
N ASP A 327 8.86 -26.19 4.98
CA ASP A 327 9.46 -26.53 3.69
C ASP A 327 8.44 -26.92 2.58
N LYS A 328 7.16 -26.57 2.73
CA LYS A 328 6.14 -26.82 1.70
C LYS A 328 6.10 -25.70 0.69
N VAL A 329 6.07 -26.07 -0.59
CA VAL A 329 6.03 -25.12 -1.71
C VAL A 329 4.59 -24.79 -2.10
N TYR A 330 4.30 -23.51 -2.22
CA TYR A 330 3.03 -22.98 -2.73
C TYR A 330 3.23 -21.96 -3.84
N VAL A 331 2.21 -21.80 -4.67
CA VAL A 331 2.16 -20.79 -5.73
C VAL A 331 2.06 -19.41 -5.11
N SER A 332 3.00 -18.52 -5.42
CA SER A 332 3.03 -17.17 -4.84
C SER A 332 2.60 -16.07 -5.82
N THR A 333 2.84 -16.24 -7.12
CA THR A 333 2.33 -15.32 -8.14
C THR A 333 1.91 -16.06 -9.40
N VAL A 334 0.72 -15.73 -9.91
CA VAL A 334 0.21 -16.21 -11.20
C VAL A 334 -0.23 -15.06 -12.09
N HIS A 335 -0.22 -15.31 -13.40
CA HIS A 335 -0.78 -14.40 -14.40
C HIS A 335 -1.62 -15.20 -15.38
N ALA A 336 -2.77 -14.68 -15.79
CA ALA A 336 -3.63 -15.39 -16.72
C ALA A 336 -3.04 -15.39 -18.14
N TYR A 337 -3.31 -16.42 -18.94
CA TYR A 337 -2.81 -16.48 -20.31
C TYR A 337 -3.49 -15.45 -21.23
N ASN A 338 -4.82 -15.36 -21.13
CA ASN A 338 -5.65 -14.64 -22.10
C ASN A 338 -6.33 -13.39 -21.52
N TYR A 339 -6.18 -13.15 -20.22
CA TYR A 339 -6.85 -12.05 -19.51
C TYR A 339 -5.83 -11.21 -18.74
N PRO A 340 -6.08 -9.90 -18.54
CA PRO A 340 -5.24 -9.04 -17.68
C PRO A 340 -5.48 -9.30 -16.19
N VAL A 341 -5.46 -10.57 -15.79
CA VAL A 341 -5.67 -11.03 -14.40
C VAL A 341 -4.32 -11.45 -13.83
N THR A 342 -3.93 -10.87 -12.70
CA THR A 342 -2.72 -11.25 -11.96
C THR A 342 -3.09 -11.48 -10.51
N ALA A 343 -2.58 -12.55 -9.92
CA ALA A 343 -2.86 -12.86 -8.53
C ALA A 343 -1.57 -13.12 -7.74
N PHE A 344 -1.57 -12.68 -6.50
CA PHE A 344 -0.45 -12.71 -5.57
C PHE A 344 -0.93 -13.39 -4.29
N GLN A 345 -0.24 -14.41 -3.80
CA GLN A 345 -0.50 -14.96 -2.47
C GLN A 345 0.09 -14.08 -1.36
N TRP A 346 1.16 -13.35 -1.68
CA TRP A 346 1.85 -12.41 -0.80
C TRP A 346 1.21 -11.02 -0.85
N HIS A 347 1.60 -10.15 0.08
CA HIS A 347 1.02 -8.81 0.28
C HIS A 347 1.91 -7.70 -0.30
N PRO A 348 1.84 -7.37 -1.60
CA PRO A 348 2.63 -6.31 -2.20
C PRO A 348 2.33 -4.94 -1.61
N GLU A 349 1.14 -4.71 -1.04
CA GLU A 349 0.74 -3.46 -0.40
C GLU A 349 1.39 -3.24 0.97
N VAL A 350 2.07 -4.25 1.52
CA VAL A 350 2.76 -4.19 2.82
C VAL A 350 4.26 -4.29 2.61
N LEU A 351 4.99 -3.29 3.06
CA LEU A 351 6.45 -3.34 3.11
C LEU A 351 6.89 -4.06 4.40
N PRO A 352 7.75 -5.09 4.35
CA PRO A 352 8.18 -5.84 5.53
C PRO A 352 8.73 -4.95 6.66
N GLN A 353 9.50 -3.91 6.33
CA GLN A 353 10.10 -3.00 7.32
C GLN A 353 9.08 -2.19 8.14
N TYR A 354 7.87 -1.94 7.61
CA TYR A 354 6.83 -1.25 8.36
C TYR A 354 6.15 -2.16 9.38
N PHE A 355 6.28 -3.47 9.20
CA PHE A 355 5.81 -4.47 10.16
C PHE A 355 6.85 -4.72 11.26
N PHE A 356 8.14 -4.83 10.92
CA PHE A 356 9.22 -4.98 11.92
C PHE A 356 9.35 -3.80 12.90
N ARG A 357 8.79 -2.63 12.61
CA ARG A 357 8.72 -1.49 13.55
C ARG A 357 7.58 -1.57 14.58
N ARG A 358 6.73 -2.61 14.52
CA ARG A 358 5.62 -2.82 15.48
C ARG A 358 5.92 -3.84 16.58
N LEU A 359 7.14 -4.38 16.65
CA LEU A 359 7.61 -5.23 17.76
C LEU A 359 8.42 -4.41 18.77
#